data_AF-A0A535PJR1-F1
#
_entry.id   AF-A0A535PJR1-F1
#
_cell.length_a   1.000
_cell.length_b   1.000
_cell.length_c   1.000
_cell.angle_alpha   90.00
_cell.angle_beta   90.00
_cell.angle_gamma   90.00
#
_symmetry.space_group_name_H-M   'P 1'
#
loop_
_entity.id
_entity.type
_entity.pdbx_description
1 polymer ?
#
loop_
_entity_poly.entity_id
_entity_poly.type
_entity_poly.pdbx_seq_one_letter_code
_entity_poly.pdbx_strand_id
1 'polypeptide(L)'
;MAANDLQVLIVGDVHGDLERLFEALRPYPADSWRTVFVGDLVDYGMFGVGVLRFARDRANTTVLLGNHEVAMLWALRDPTRVGFWISIGGQGHDLDELARDAALQEWLRERPALVRLSDGTLVQHCGHDGYLRWSESNAGDVVDTINSRARDLLMHEGEAELWDVLSARNVFDRQPDRLQRWLQATNSRRAVFGHTPHNHGTPAVYHGGNAINVDGVFSRFHMKYRRMSPIAASVAPLESIK
;
A
#
# COMPACT_ATOMS: atom_id res chain seq x y z
N MET A 1 -10.13 -22.19 8.92
CA MET A 1 -8.65 -22.15 8.83
C MET A 1 -8.19 -20.84 9.45
N ALA A 2 -7.07 -20.81 10.16
CA ALA A 2 -6.56 -19.53 10.65
C ALA A 2 -6.14 -18.69 9.44
N ALA A 3 -6.27 -17.36 9.50
CA ALA A 3 -5.93 -16.48 8.37
C ALA A 3 -4.48 -16.62 7.86
N ASN A 4 -3.59 -17.22 8.67
CA ASN A 4 -2.19 -17.50 8.33
C ASN A 4 -2.00 -18.75 7.45
N ASP A 5 -3.03 -19.58 7.25
CA ASP A 5 -2.96 -20.80 6.42
C ASP A 5 -3.49 -20.57 4.99
N LEU A 6 -4.07 -19.39 4.73
CA LEU A 6 -4.66 -19.05 3.44
C LEU A 6 -3.58 -18.65 2.43
N GLN A 7 -3.84 -18.93 1.15
CA GLN A 7 -3.01 -18.40 0.06
C GLN A 7 -3.08 -16.87 0.06
N VAL A 8 -1.94 -16.22 -0.16
CA VAL A 8 -1.84 -14.76 -0.13
C VAL A 8 -2.02 -14.20 -1.54
N LEU A 9 -2.96 -13.26 -1.66
CA LEU A 9 -3.15 -12.42 -2.83
C LEU A 9 -2.58 -11.03 -2.53
N ILE A 10 -1.67 -10.54 -3.37
CA ILE A 10 -1.20 -9.16 -3.30
C ILE A 10 -2.04 -8.29 -4.24
N VAL A 11 -2.40 -7.10 -3.78
CA VAL A 11 -3.09 -6.07 -4.55
C VAL A 11 -2.29 -4.78 -4.50
N GLY A 12 -1.90 -4.29 -5.67
CA GLY A 12 -1.24 -3.01 -5.89
C GLY A 12 -2.16 -1.80 -5.72
N ASP A 13 -1.68 -0.67 -6.21
CA ASP A 13 -2.27 0.67 -6.10
C ASP A 13 -3.60 0.73 -6.88
N VAL A 14 -4.73 0.86 -6.17
CA VAL A 14 -6.08 0.76 -6.75
C VAL A 14 -6.58 2.09 -7.29
N HIS A 15 -6.20 3.21 -6.63
CA HIS A 15 -6.51 4.57 -7.07
C HIS A 15 -7.98 4.74 -7.50
N GLY A 16 -8.90 4.40 -6.58
CA GLY A 16 -10.33 4.64 -6.70
C GLY A 16 -11.09 3.82 -7.75
N ASP A 17 -10.44 2.88 -8.45
CA ASP A 17 -11.07 2.05 -9.49
C ASP A 17 -11.80 0.82 -8.90
N LEU A 18 -12.87 1.09 -8.15
CA LEU A 18 -13.64 0.08 -7.42
C LEU A 18 -14.23 -1.02 -8.31
N GLU A 19 -14.73 -0.66 -9.50
CA GLU A 19 -15.28 -1.64 -10.44
C GLU A 19 -14.20 -2.63 -10.90
N ARG A 20 -13.02 -2.12 -11.29
CA ARG A 20 -11.92 -2.97 -11.70
C ARG A 20 -11.38 -3.81 -10.54
N LEU A 21 -11.42 -3.29 -9.31
CA LEU A 21 -11.09 -4.06 -8.11
C LEU A 21 -12.03 -5.25 -7.93
N PHE A 22 -13.34 -5.06 -8.11
CA PHE A 22 -14.30 -6.18 -8.07
C PHE A 22 -14.00 -7.23 -9.14
N GLU A 23 -13.72 -6.82 -10.38
CA GLU A 23 -13.33 -7.73 -11.46
C GLU A 23 -12.08 -8.54 -11.09
N ALA A 24 -11.08 -7.87 -10.53
CA ALA A 24 -9.80 -8.46 -10.16
C ALA A 24 -9.91 -9.46 -9.00
N LEU A 25 -10.78 -9.19 -8.03
CA LEU A 25 -10.93 -10.03 -6.84
C LEU A 25 -11.97 -11.15 -7.01
N ARG A 26 -12.80 -11.11 -8.06
CA ARG A 26 -13.80 -12.16 -8.35
C ARG A 26 -13.24 -13.59 -8.33
N PRO A 27 -12.03 -13.89 -8.84
CA PRO A 27 -11.46 -15.25 -8.78
C PRO A 27 -10.92 -15.65 -7.40
N TYR A 28 -10.81 -14.71 -6.47
CA TYR A 28 -10.11 -14.87 -5.20
C TYR A 28 -11.07 -14.60 -4.03
N PRO A 29 -11.95 -15.56 -3.66
CA PRO A 29 -12.91 -15.35 -2.57
C PRO A 29 -12.19 -15.23 -1.21
N ALA A 30 -12.71 -14.37 -0.33
CA ALA A 30 -12.07 -14.02 0.95
C ALA A 30 -12.03 -15.17 1.98
N ASP A 31 -12.82 -16.24 1.78
CA ASP A 31 -12.81 -17.43 2.63
C ASP A 31 -11.61 -18.37 2.34
N SER A 32 -11.03 -18.23 1.15
CA SER A 32 -9.96 -19.09 0.62
C SER A 32 -8.65 -18.33 0.39
N TRP A 33 -8.71 -17.00 0.38
CA TRP A 33 -7.59 -16.11 0.13
C TRP A 33 -7.44 -15.06 1.22
N ARG A 34 -6.19 -14.84 1.64
CA ARG A 34 -5.80 -13.66 2.39
C ARG A 34 -5.39 -12.56 1.41
N THR A 35 -6.04 -11.41 1.45
CA THR A 35 -5.71 -10.27 0.57
C THR A 35 -4.81 -9.28 1.30
N VAL A 36 -3.75 -8.81 0.66
CA VAL A 36 -2.86 -7.75 1.19
C VAL A 36 -2.78 -6.63 0.17
N PHE A 37 -3.34 -5.47 0.52
CA PHE A 37 -3.24 -4.24 -0.26
C PHE A 37 -1.99 -3.46 0.15
N VAL A 38 -1.21 -2.99 -0.84
CA VAL A 38 0.06 -2.29 -0.60
C VAL A 38 -0.08 -0.78 -0.34
N GLY A 39 -1.30 -0.24 -0.30
CA GLY A 39 -1.60 1.19 -0.14
C GLY A 39 -2.21 1.79 -1.42
N ASP A 40 -2.47 3.09 -1.39
CA ASP A 40 -2.97 3.89 -2.51
C ASP A 40 -4.29 3.34 -3.09
N LEU A 41 -5.27 3.24 -2.21
CA LEU A 41 -6.62 2.80 -2.54
C LEU A 41 -7.51 3.94 -3.01
N VAL A 42 -7.26 5.14 -2.49
CA VAL A 42 -8.00 6.37 -2.78
C VAL A 42 -7.35 7.18 -3.88
N ASP A 43 -8.06 8.24 -4.33
CA ASP A 43 -7.67 9.18 -5.40
C ASP A 43 -7.96 8.70 -6.84
N TYR A 44 -7.70 9.58 -7.82
CA TYR A 44 -7.92 9.46 -9.27
C TYR A 44 -9.32 8.99 -9.69
N GLY A 45 -9.69 7.74 -9.39
CA GLY A 45 -11.04 7.22 -9.53
C GLY A 45 -12.04 7.89 -8.60
N MET A 46 -13.31 7.81 -8.94
CA MET A 46 -14.39 8.51 -8.23
C MET A 46 -14.86 7.80 -6.94
N PHE A 47 -14.29 6.63 -6.59
CA PHE A 47 -14.82 5.79 -5.51
C PHE A 47 -13.78 5.44 -4.45
N GLY A 48 -12.86 6.35 -4.13
CA GLY A 48 -11.78 6.09 -3.17
C GLY A 48 -12.30 5.62 -1.81
N VAL A 49 -13.28 6.32 -1.22
CA VAL A 49 -13.87 5.89 0.07
C VAL A 49 -14.63 4.56 -0.07
N GLY A 50 -15.25 4.31 -1.22
CA GLY A 50 -15.86 3.03 -1.55
C GLY A 50 -14.85 1.88 -1.54
N VAL A 51 -13.65 2.09 -2.10
CA VAL A 51 -12.55 1.11 -2.05
C VAL A 51 -12.10 0.87 -0.61
N LEU A 52 -11.92 1.91 0.20
CA LEU A 52 -11.54 1.77 1.61
C LEU A 52 -12.55 0.93 2.40
N ARG A 53 -13.85 1.22 2.27
CA ARG A 53 -14.90 0.45 2.95
C ARG A 53 -14.92 -1.00 2.48
N PHE A 54 -14.85 -1.22 1.17
CA PHE A 54 -14.78 -2.57 0.62
C PHE A 54 -13.59 -3.36 1.18
N ALA A 55 -12.39 -2.76 1.22
CA ALA A 55 -11.20 -3.42 1.74
C ALA A 55 -11.27 -3.67 3.25
N ARG A 56 -11.84 -2.74 4.03
CA ARG A 56 -12.10 -2.90 5.47
C ARG A 56 -13.05 -4.06 5.76
N ASP A 57 -14.15 -4.15 5.02
CA ASP A 57 -15.25 -5.08 5.29
C ASP A 57 -14.99 -6.48 4.70
N ARG A 58 -13.98 -6.60 3.83
CA ARG A 58 -13.55 -7.87 3.26
C ARG A 58 -12.79 -8.71 4.29
N ALA A 59 -13.28 -9.92 4.59
CA ALA A 59 -12.62 -10.85 5.48
C ALA A 59 -11.17 -11.18 5.04
N ASN A 60 -10.32 -11.57 6.01
CA ASN A 60 -8.93 -11.98 5.77
C ASN A 60 -8.11 -10.95 4.95
N THR A 61 -8.39 -9.66 5.15
CA THR A 61 -7.74 -8.57 4.41
C THR A 61 -6.81 -7.77 5.31
N THR A 62 -5.61 -7.49 4.80
CA THR A 62 -4.67 -6.51 5.35
C THR A 62 -4.56 -5.35 4.37
N VAL A 63 -4.62 -4.13 4.88
CA VAL A 63 -4.44 -2.91 4.09
C VAL A 63 -3.27 -2.15 4.70
N LEU A 64 -2.24 -1.88 3.89
CA LEU A 64 -1.13 -1.02 4.27
C LEU A 64 -1.46 0.44 3.98
N LEU A 65 -0.78 1.33 4.68
CA LEU A 65 -0.85 2.77 4.47
C LEU A 65 -0.03 3.17 3.23
N GLY A 66 -0.68 3.79 2.23
CA GLY A 66 -0.01 4.51 1.14
C GLY A 66 0.11 6.00 1.41
N ASN A 67 0.82 6.74 0.55
CA ASN A 67 0.91 8.19 0.71
C ASN A 67 -0.41 8.90 0.42
N HIS A 68 -1.27 8.32 -0.43
CA HIS A 68 -2.57 8.93 -0.73
C HIS A 68 -3.55 8.83 0.44
N GLU A 69 -3.52 7.74 1.21
CA GLU A 69 -4.26 7.67 2.48
C GLU A 69 -3.77 8.73 3.48
N VAL A 70 -2.45 8.94 3.58
CA VAL A 70 -1.87 9.99 4.44
C VAL A 70 -2.29 11.38 3.99
N ALA A 71 -2.20 11.70 2.70
CA ALA A 71 -2.60 13.00 2.18
C ALA A 71 -4.09 13.27 2.37
N MET A 72 -4.93 12.25 2.24
CA MET A 72 -6.37 12.38 2.49
C MET A 72 -6.66 12.68 3.96
N LEU A 73 -6.04 11.97 4.90
CA LEU A 73 -6.15 12.25 6.34
C LEU A 73 -5.59 13.63 6.70
N TRP A 74 -4.49 14.03 6.04
CA TRP A 74 -3.88 15.34 6.25
C TRP A 74 -4.81 16.47 5.79
N ALA A 75 -5.44 16.35 4.62
CA ALA A 75 -6.43 17.30 4.13
C ALA A 75 -7.70 17.36 4.99
N LEU A 76 -8.06 16.24 5.63
CA LEU A 76 -9.18 16.20 6.56
C LEU A 76 -8.88 16.93 7.88
N ARG A 77 -7.65 16.82 8.38
CA ARG A 77 -7.20 17.52 9.59
C ARG A 77 -6.93 19.00 9.35
N ASP A 78 -6.28 19.32 8.23
CA ASP A 78 -5.82 20.67 7.88
C ASP A 78 -6.44 21.08 6.52
N PRO A 79 -7.51 21.90 6.53
CA PRO A 79 -8.16 22.36 5.30
C PRO A 79 -7.25 23.11 4.32
N THR A 80 -6.10 23.65 4.77
CA THR A 80 -5.12 24.27 3.87
C THR A 80 -4.47 23.26 2.91
N ARG A 81 -4.54 21.97 3.25
CA ARG A 81 -4.01 20.85 2.45
C ARG A 81 -5.01 20.28 1.46
N VAL A 82 -6.26 20.72 1.45
CA VAL A 82 -7.25 20.28 0.46
C VAL A 82 -6.77 20.55 -0.97
N GLY A 83 -6.20 21.73 -1.24
CA GLY A 83 -5.65 22.06 -2.56
C GLY A 83 -4.53 21.10 -2.98
N PHE A 84 -3.68 20.70 -2.04
CA PHE A 84 -2.64 19.71 -2.27
C PHE A 84 -3.23 18.33 -2.59
N TRP A 85 -4.18 17.84 -1.78
CA TRP A 85 -4.91 16.59 -2.03
C TRP A 85 -5.51 16.54 -3.44
N ILE A 86 -6.23 17.58 -3.86
CA ILE A 86 -6.80 17.67 -5.22
C ILE A 86 -5.68 17.65 -6.28
N SER A 87 -4.58 18.37 -6.06
CA SER A 87 -3.47 18.46 -7.04
C SER A 87 -2.78 17.11 -7.34
N ILE A 88 -2.82 16.17 -6.40
CA ILE A 88 -2.21 14.84 -6.55
C ILE A 88 -3.20 13.78 -7.07
N GLY A 89 -4.44 14.17 -7.40
CA GLY A 89 -5.47 13.26 -7.93
C GLY A 89 -6.65 13.05 -6.97
N GLY A 90 -6.63 13.65 -5.79
CA GLY A 90 -7.67 13.53 -4.79
C GLY A 90 -9.04 14.01 -5.27
N GLN A 91 -10.09 13.39 -4.74
CA GLN A 91 -11.48 13.76 -5.01
C GLN A 91 -12.08 14.50 -3.82
N GLY A 92 -12.79 15.60 -4.09
CA GLY A 92 -13.42 16.42 -3.04
C GLY A 92 -14.57 15.67 -2.35
N HIS A 93 -15.39 14.95 -3.12
CA HIS A 93 -16.52 14.20 -2.55
C HIS A 93 -16.05 13.03 -1.67
N ASP A 94 -14.92 12.38 -2.00
CA ASP A 94 -14.33 11.34 -1.15
C ASP A 94 -13.89 11.92 0.19
N LEU A 95 -13.32 13.14 0.19
CA LEU A 95 -12.94 13.81 1.44
C LEU A 95 -14.17 14.15 2.29
N ASP A 96 -15.23 14.67 1.67
CA ASP A 96 -16.51 14.94 2.33
C ASP A 96 -17.14 13.65 2.89
N GLU A 97 -17.03 12.55 2.18
CA GLU A 97 -17.56 11.25 2.58
C GLU A 97 -16.80 10.68 3.78
N LEU A 98 -15.47 10.70 3.74
CA LEU A 98 -14.62 10.28 4.85
C LEU A 98 -14.83 11.17 6.08
N ALA A 99 -15.03 12.48 5.91
CA ALA A 99 -15.31 13.41 7.00
C ALA A 99 -16.55 13.02 7.84
N ARG A 100 -17.52 12.33 7.23
CA ARG A 100 -18.75 11.86 7.88
C ARG A 100 -18.65 10.44 8.47
N ASP A 101 -17.52 9.75 8.27
CA ASP A 101 -17.32 8.35 8.66
C ASP A 101 -16.17 8.23 9.66
N ALA A 102 -16.45 8.58 10.93
CA ALA A 102 -15.45 8.55 12.01
C ALA A 102 -14.83 7.16 12.22
N ALA A 103 -15.64 6.10 12.09
CA ALA A 103 -15.17 4.72 12.23
C ALA A 103 -14.17 4.34 11.12
N LEU A 104 -14.41 4.77 9.88
CA LEU A 104 -13.46 4.55 8.79
C LEU A 104 -12.17 5.36 8.97
N GLN A 105 -12.26 6.60 9.47
CA GLN A 105 -11.07 7.39 9.78
C GLN A 105 -10.22 6.73 10.89
N GLU A 106 -10.84 6.28 11.98
CA GLU A 106 -10.16 5.55 13.05
C GLU A 106 -9.50 4.28 12.52
N TRP A 107 -10.24 3.48 11.73
CA TRP A 107 -9.67 2.31 11.09
C TRP A 107 -8.47 2.62 10.19
N LEU A 108 -8.53 3.72 9.44
CA LEU A 108 -7.47 4.14 8.52
C LEU A 108 -6.21 4.61 9.27
N ARG A 109 -6.37 5.32 10.39
CA ARG A 109 -5.24 5.75 11.24
C ARG A 109 -4.51 4.59 11.91
N GLU A 110 -5.15 3.42 11.98
CA GLU A 110 -4.62 2.20 12.58
C GLU A 110 -4.00 1.24 11.53
N ARG A 111 -3.88 1.66 10.26
CA ARG A 111 -3.26 0.81 9.24
C ARG A 111 -1.74 0.73 9.44
N PRO A 112 -1.13 -0.47 9.35
CA PRO A 112 0.32 -0.59 9.41
C PRO A 112 0.96 -0.02 8.14
N ALA A 113 2.19 0.46 8.26
CA ALA A 113 3.02 0.84 7.11
C ALA A 113 3.61 -0.40 6.42
N LEU A 114 3.95 -1.43 7.21
CA LEU A 114 4.64 -2.64 6.77
C LEU A 114 3.94 -3.90 7.32
N VAL A 115 3.99 -5.00 6.57
CA VAL A 115 3.66 -6.32 7.13
C VAL A 115 4.66 -7.37 6.68
N ARG A 116 5.15 -8.19 7.61
CA ARG A 116 5.93 -9.39 7.29
C ARG A 116 5.02 -10.61 7.32
N LEU A 117 4.96 -11.33 6.21
CA LEU A 117 4.17 -12.54 6.04
C LEU A 117 4.91 -13.76 6.60
N SER A 118 4.18 -14.86 6.81
CA SER A 118 4.70 -16.10 7.40
C SER A 118 5.80 -16.75 6.57
N ASP A 119 5.81 -16.53 5.25
CA ASP A 119 6.85 -17.01 4.35
C ASP A 119 8.13 -16.14 4.37
N GLY A 120 8.17 -15.10 5.19
CA GLY A 120 9.27 -14.13 5.27
C GLY A 120 9.21 -13.01 4.22
N THR A 121 8.13 -12.90 3.44
CA THR A 121 7.93 -11.77 2.51
C THR A 121 7.56 -10.52 3.30
N LEU A 122 8.32 -9.44 3.09
CA LEU A 122 7.94 -8.10 3.54
C LEU A 122 7.06 -7.44 2.50
N VAL A 123 5.92 -6.90 2.91
CA VAL A 123 5.05 -6.09 2.06
C VAL A 123 5.07 -4.66 2.60
N GLN A 124 5.26 -3.70 1.69
CA GLN A 124 5.40 -2.28 1.98
C GLN A 124 4.83 -1.44 0.84
N HIS A 125 4.65 -0.14 1.03
CA HIS A 125 4.09 0.70 -0.03
C HIS A 125 5.13 1.07 -1.10
N CYS A 126 6.30 1.60 -0.71
CA CYS A 126 7.32 2.06 -1.68
C CYS A 126 8.57 1.17 -1.68
N GLY A 127 9.25 1.02 -2.82
CA GLY A 127 10.48 0.21 -2.96
C GLY A 127 11.78 0.85 -2.43
N HIS A 128 11.86 1.14 -1.12
CA HIS A 128 13.06 1.70 -0.47
C HIS A 128 13.16 1.33 1.02
N ASP A 129 14.33 1.54 1.60
CA ASP A 129 14.72 1.27 2.99
C ASP A 129 14.62 2.51 3.91
N GLY A 130 14.01 3.60 3.44
CA GLY A 130 13.87 4.85 4.19
C GLY A 130 12.97 4.75 5.43
N TYR A 131 12.21 3.65 5.55
CA TYR A 131 11.45 3.28 6.74
C TYR A 131 12.34 3.07 7.98
N LEU A 132 13.64 2.79 7.80
CA LEU A 132 14.60 2.67 8.91
C LEU A 132 14.69 3.94 9.77
N ARG A 133 14.27 5.09 9.25
CA ARG A 133 14.12 6.35 10.01
C ARG A 133 13.18 6.19 11.21
N TRP A 134 12.26 5.23 11.14
CA TRP A 134 11.27 4.92 12.16
C TRP A 134 11.64 3.72 13.03
N SER A 135 12.80 3.10 12.79
CA SER A 135 13.30 2.02 13.62
C SER A 135 14.07 2.58 14.82
N GLU A 136 13.87 2.00 16.00
CA GLU A 136 14.64 2.31 17.19
C GLU A 136 15.68 1.23 17.46
N SER A 137 16.91 1.64 17.78
CA SER A 137 17.98 0.69 18.12
C SER A 137 17.66 0.00 19.45
N ASN A 138 17.77 -1.33 19.50
CA ASN A 138 17.51 -2.20 20.67
C ASN A 138 16.04 -2.34 21.11
N ALA A 139 15.07 -1.92 20.29
CA ALA A 139 13.65 -2.11 20.56
C ALA A 139 13.09 -3.20 19.62
N GLY A 140 12.74 -4.37 20.16
CA GLY A 140 11.88 -5.36 19.51
C GLY A 140 12.20 -5.74 18.05
N ASP A 141 11.17 -6.16 17.34
CA ASP A 141 11.23 -6.43 15.90
C ASP A 141 11.18 -5.12 15.09
N VAL A 142 12.00 -5.01 14.05
CA VAL A 142 12.09 -3.79 13.21
C VAL A 142 10.76 -3.43 12.56
N VAL A 143 9.95 -4.41 12.13
CA VAL A 143 8.65 -4.14 11.50
C VAL A 143 7.67 -3.57 12.52
N ASP A 144 7.69 -4.09 13.75
CA ASP A 144 6.80 -3.65 14.83
C ASP A 144 7.14 -2.21 15.29
N THR A 145 8.43 -1.88 15.41
CA THR A 145 8.85 -0.50 15.76
C THR A 145 8.44 0.50 14.69
N ILE A 146 8.66 0.16 13.41
CA ILE A 146 8.26 0.99 12.28
C ILE A 146 6.75 1.24 12.27
N ASN A 147 5.94 0.19 12.45
CA ASN A 147 4.48 0.33 12.49
C ASN A 147 4.02 1.17 13.68
N SER A 148 4.64 0.98 14.85
CA SER A 148 4.32 1.78 16.04
C SER A 148 4.62 3.25 15.80
N ARG A 149 5.80 3.57 15.25
CA ARG A 149 6.18 4.95 14.95
C ARG A 149 5.33 5.58 13.86
N ALA A 150 4.96 4.83 12.82
CA ALA A 150 4.06 5.32 11.76
C ALA A 150 2.68 5.68 12.32
N ARG A 151 2.13 4.85 13.22
CA ARG A 151 0.89 5.15 13.95
C ARG A 151 1.03 6.40 14.81
N ASP A 152 2.12 6.53 15.56
CA ASP A 152 2.36 7.71 16.40
C ASP A 152 2.41 8.98 15.56
N LEU A 153 3.08 8.95 14.40
CA LEU A 153 3.11 10.08 13.47
C LEU A 153 1.71 10.44 12.96
N LEU A 154 0.88 9.44 12.60
CA LEU A 154 -0.50 9.69 12.15
C LEU A 154 -1.37 10.33 13.24
N MET A 155 -1.13 10.00 14.51
CA MET A 155 -1.90 10.52 15.65
C MET A 155 -1.42 11.91 16.12
N HIS A 156 -0.18 12.29 15.80
CA HIS A 156 0.46 13.51 16.33
C HIS A 156 0.98 14.43 15.22
N GLU A 157 0.17 14.64 14.17
CA GLU A 157 0.43 15.61 13.11
C GLU A 157 1.74 15.40 12.31
N GLY A 158 2.19 14.14 12.21
CA GLY A 158 3.38 13.71 11.51
C GLY A 158 3.18 13.42 10.01
N GLU A 159 2.10 13.90 9.39
CA GLU A 159 1.75 13.56 8.01
C GLU A 159 2.81 13.99 6.99
N ALA A 160 3.56 15.06 7.27
CA ALA A 160 4.64 15.51 6.41
C ALA A 160 5.80 14.49 6.33
N GLU A 161 6.15 13.86 7.46
CA GLU A 161 7.20 12.84 7.52
C GLU A 161 6.73 11.52 6.90
N LEU A 162 5.49 11.13 7.20
CA LEU A 162 4.84 9.98 6.58
C LEU A 162 4.80 10.13 5.05
N TRP A 163 4.42 11.31 4.55
CA TRP A 163 4.44 11.62 3.13
C TRP A 163 5.86 11.51 2.54
N ASP A 164 6.90 12.04 3.19
CA ASP A 164 8.29 11.93 2.67
C ASP A 164 8.73 10.46 2.51
N VAL A 165 8.41 9.61 3.49
CA VAL A 165 8.78 8.19 3.44
C VAL A 165 7.91 7.44 2.43
N LEU A 166 6.58 7.62 2.47
CA LEU A 166 5.62 6.90 1.63
C LEU A 166 5.50 7.47 0.21
N SER A 167 6.24 8.52 -0.16
CA SER A 167 6.33 8.99 -1.54
C SER A 167 7.73 8.81 -2.15
N ALA A 168 8.64 8.13 -1.44
CA ALA A 168 10.01 7.97 -1.89
C ALA A 168 10.11 7.13 -3.17
N ARG A 169 11.07 7.50 -4.03
CA ARG A 169 11.34 6.76 -5.27
C ARG A 169 11.81 5.34 -4.98
N ASN A 170 11.44 4.41 -5.86
CA ASN A 170 12.03 3.08 -5.86
C ASN A 170 13.55 3.17 -6.06
N VAL A 171 14.29 2.52 -5.15
CA VAL A 171 15.75 2.34 -5.24
C VAL A 171 16.13 0.87 -5.30
N PHE A 172 15.21 -0.04 -4.98
CA PHE A 172 15.45 -1.48 -4.96
C PHE A 172 15.61 -2.09 -6.36
N ASP A 173 15.30 -1.37 -7.44
CA ASP A 173 15.58 -1.81 -8.81
C ASP A 173 17.07 -1.70 -9.19
N ARG A 174 17.80 -0.77 -8.56
CA ARG A 174 19.17 -0.38 -8.94
C ARG A 174 20.19 -0.53 -7.82
N GLN A 175 19.75 -0.69 -6.57
CA GLN A 175 20.64 -0.70 -5.40
C GLN A 175 20.49 -2.01 -4.61
N PRO A 176 20.97 -3.15 -5.16
CA PRO A 176 20.82 -4.46 -4.53
C PRO A 176 21.44 -4.54 -3.13
N ASP A 177 22.53 -3.82 -2.87
CA ASP A 177 23.16 -3.79 -1.54
C ASP A 177 22.27 -3.14 -0.47
N ARG A 178 21.49 -2.12 -0.86
CA ARG A 178 20.50 -1.50 0.05
C ARG A 178 19.33 -2.43 0.30
N LEU A 179 18.82 -3.05 -0.76
CA LEU A 179 17.79 -4.08 -0.64
C LEU A 179 18.25 -5.22 0.29
N GLN A 180 19.48 -5.72 0.12
CA GLN A 180 20.02 -6.81 0.95
C GLN A 180 20.09 -6.40 2.43
N ARG A 181 20.62 -5.20 2.75
CA ARG A 181 20.65 -4.69 4.13
C ARG A 181 19.24 -4.52 4.70
N TRP A 182 18.30 -4.06 3.90
CA TRP A 182 16.90 -3.90 4.31
C TRP A 182 16.23 -5.24 4.65
N LEU A 183 16.40 -6.24 3.78
CA LEU A 183 15.91 -7.59 4.00
C LEU A 183 16.53 -8.23 5.24
N GLN A 184 17.84 -8.01 5.48
CA GLN A 184 18.51 -8.45 6.71
C GLN A 184 17.94 -7.76 7.95
N ALA A 185 17.81 -6.43 7.93
CA ALA A 185 17.30 -5.66 9.07
C ALA A 185 15.86 -6.05 9.45
N THR A 186 15.03 -6.38 8.45
CA THR A 186 13.62 -6.76 8.65
C THR A 186 13.41 -8.27 8.80
N ASN A 187 14.49 -9.06 8.83
CA ASN A 187 14.47 -10.52 8.86
C ASN A 187 13.52 -11.12 7.79
N SER A 188 13.67 -10.63 6.55
CA SER A 188 12.79 -10.94 5.43
C SER A 188 13.55 -11.52 4.25
N ARG A 189 12.89 -12.34 3.44
CA ARG A 189 13.49 -12.99 2.27
C ARG A 189 13.40 -12.16 0.99
N ARG A 190 12.34 -11.35 0.88
CA ARG A 190 12.03 -10.50 -0.28
C ARG A 190 11.08 -9.37 0.12
N ALA A 191 11.04 -8.31 -0.68
CA ALA A 191 10.15 -7.17 -0.52
C ALA A 191 9.16 -7.08 -1.68
N VAL A 192 7.88 -6.87 -1.37
CA VAL A 192 6.80 -6.59 -2.33
C VAL A 192 6.30 -5.17 -2.08
N PHE A 193 6.18 -4.36 -3.13
CA PHE A 193 5.81 -2.95 -3.04
C PHE A 193 5.03 -2.43 -4.24
N GLY A 194 4.40 -1.26 -4.10
CA GLY A 194 3.70 -0.51 -5.14
C GLY A 194 4.33 0.86 -5.40
N HIS A 195 3.51 1.91 -5.52
CA HIS A 195 3.86 3.34 -5.66
C HIS A 195 4.62 3.75 -6.92
N THR A 196 5.42 2.86 -7.51
CA THR A 196 6.28 3.16 -8.66
C THR A 196 5.72 2.47 -9.90
N PRO A 197 5.02 3.18 -10.79
CA PRO A 197 4.32 2.55 -11.89
C PRO A 197 5.24 1.83 -12.89
N HIS A 198 4.79 0.68 -13.38
CA HIS A 198 5.40 -0.05 -14.47
C HIS A 198 4.38 -0.54 -15.51
N ASN A 199 4.85 -0.81 -16.73
CA ASN A 199 3.99 -1.21 -17.86
C ASN A 199 4.10 -2.71 -18.23
N HIS A 200 4.59 -3.54 -17.30
CA HIS A 200 4.76 -4.99 -17.51
C HIS A 200 3.41 -5.73 -17.44
N GLY A 201 3.31 -6.88 -18.11
CA GLY A 201 2.08 -7.70 -18.09
C GLY A 201 1.80 -8.42 -16.77
N THR A 202 2.81 -8.52 -15.91
CA THR A 202 2.86 -9.17 -14.60
C THR A 202 3.66 -8.26 -13.64
N PRO A 203 3.71 -8.55 -12.32
CA PRO A 203 4.53 -7.77 -11.40
C PRO A 203 5.98 -7.68 -11.89
N ALA A 204 6.60 -6.51 -11.73
CA ALA A 204 7.99 -6.32 -12.13
C ALA A 204 8.92 -6.91 -11.05
N VAL A 205 9.75 -7.87 -11.46
CA VAL A 205 10.64 -8.61 -10.56
C VAL A 205 12.08 -8.15 -10.74
N TYR A 206 12.75 -7.86 -9.63
CA TYR A 206 14.13 -7.41 -9.58
C TYR A 206 14.99 -8.38 -8.76
N HIS A 207 16.28 -8.44 -9.12
CA HIS A 207 17.31 -9.16 -8.35
C HIS A 207 16.95 -10.62 -8.00
N GLY A 208 16.36 -11.34 -8.95
CA GLY A 208 16.02 -12.76 -8.77
C GLY A 208 14.88 -13.01 -7.79
N GLY A 209 13.93 -12.07 -7.66
CA GLY A 209 12.76 -12.22 -6.79
C GLY A 209 12.88 -11.56 -5.42
N ASN A 210 14.02 -10.94 -5.11
CA ASN A 210 14.25 -10.26 -3.84
C ASN A 210 13.45 -8.96 -3.71
N ALA A 211 13.09 -8.33 -4.83
CA ALA A 211 12.24 -7.15 -4.88
C ALA A 211 11.19 -7.32 -5.99
N ILE A 212 9.94 -7.04 -5.66
CA ILE A 212 8.79 -7.25 -6.53
C ILE A 212 7.92 -6.00 -6.46
N ASN A 213 7.66 -5.40 -7.61
CA ASN A 213 6.76 -4.27 -7.74
C ASN A 213 5.42 -4.71 -8.33
N VAL A 214 4.32 -4.35 -7.69
CA VAL A 214 2.93 -4.67 -8.08
C VAL A 214 2.14 -3.42 -8.51
N ASP A 215 2.80 -2.28 -8.73
CA ASP A 215 2.17 -1.13 -9.35
C ASP A 215 2.22 -1.22 -10.88
N GLY A 216 1.30 -2.04 -11.41
CA GLY A 216 1.06 -2.17 -12.84
C GLY A 216 0.23 -1.07 -13.49
N VAL A 217 0.02 0.11 -12.87
CA VAL A 217 -0.97 1.09 -13.35
C VAL A 217 -2.37 0.45 -13.41
N PHE A 218 -2.87 0.03 -12.24
CA PHE A 218 -4.14 -0.70 -12.15
C PHE A 218 -5.33 0.15 -12.62
N SER A 219 -5.43 1.38 -12.12
CA SER A 219 -6.60 2.26 -12.30
C SER A 219 -6.73 2.80 -13.71
N ARG A 220 -7.97 2.76 -14.23
CA ARG A 220 -8.37 3.41 -15.50
C ARG A 220 -8.34 4.95 -15.44
N PHE A 221 -8.28 5.52 -14.23
CA PHE A 221 -8.46 6.95 -14.01
C PHE A 221 -7.14 7.70 -13.77
N HIS A 222 -6.01 6.99 -13.76
CA HIS A 222 -4.72 7.60 -13.50
C HIS A 222 -4.34 8.60 -14.61
N MET A 223 -4.35 9.90 -14.31
CA MET A 223 -4.21 10.97 -15.32
C MET A 223 -2.88 10.94 -16.10
N LYS A 224 -1.79 10.50 -15.44
CA LYS A 224 -0.44 10.45 -16.03
C LYS A 224 -0.17 9.21 -16.90
N TYR A 225 -0.91 8.11 -16.73
CA TYR A 225 -0.60 6.83 -17.38
C TYR A 225 -1.80 6.32 -18.18
N ARG A 226 -1.79 6.60 -19.49
CA ARG A 226 -2.89 6.22 -20.40
C ARG A 226 -2.85 4.76 -20.85
N ARG A 227 -1.70 4.09 -20.70
CA ARG A 227 -1.55 2.66 -21.01
C ARG A 227 -1.63 1.89 -19.71
N MET A 228 -2.70 1.13 -19.56
CA MET A 228 -2.90 0.24 -18.43
C MET A 228 -2.21 -1.10 -18.68
N SER A 229 -1.64 -1.67 -17.63
CA SER A 229 -1.26 -3.08 -17.68
C SER A 229 -2.48 -3.97 -17.41
N PRO A 230 -2.40 -5.27 -17.74
CA PRO A 230 -3.41 -6.25 -17.33
C PRO A 230 -3.58 -6.24 -15.80
N ILE A 231 -4.76 -6.65 -15.31
CA ILE A 231 -5.03 -6.80 -13.87
C ILE A 231 -3.94 -7.63 -13.16
N ALA A 232 -3.43 -8.66 -13.82
CA ALA A 232 -2.38 -9.54 -13.30
C ALA A 232 -1.05 -8.82 -12.98
N ALA A 233 -0.83 -7.62 -13.50
CA ALA A 233 0.32 -6.80 -13.15
C ALA A 233 0.25 -6.22 -11.74
N SER A 234 -0.96 -6.02 -11.21
CA SER A 234 -1.20 -5.46 -9.86
C SER A 234 -1.89 -6.41 -8.90
N VAL A 235 -2.59 -7.43 -9.39
CA VAL A 235 -3.32 -8.40 -8.57
C VAL A 235 -2.84 -9.79 -8.90
N ALA A 236 -2.05 -10.38 -8.00
CA ALA A 236 -1.41 -11.67 -8.24
C ALA A 236 -1.28 -12.51 -6.95
N PRO A 237 -1.51 -13.84 -7.03
CA PRO A 237 -1.13 -14.77 -5.97
C PRO A 237 0.36 -14.67 -5.67
N LEU A 238 0.74 -14.51 -4.40
CA LEU A 238 2.12 -14.30 -3.98
C LEU A 238 3.09 -15.43 -4.42
N GLU A 239 2.59 -16.65 -4.51
CA GLU A 239 3.33 -17.83 -4.98
C GLU A 239 3.57 -17.85 -6.50
N SER A 240 2.75 -17.12 -7.26
CA SER A 240 2.89 -16.99 -8.70
C SER A 240 3.96 -15.96 -9.11
N ILE A 241 4.37 -15.10 -8.17
CA ILE A 241 5.36 -14.05 -8.41
C ILE A 241 6.75 -14.61 -8.12
N LYS A 242 7.51 -14.88 -9.19
CA LYS A 242 8.86 -15.46 -9.18
C LYS A 242 9.86 -14.52 -9.81
#